data_AF-A0A3L5TQ50-F1
#
_entry.id   AF-A0A3L5TQ50-F1
#
_cell.length_a   1.000
_cell.length_b   1.000
_cell.length_c   1.000
_cell.angle_alpha   90.00
_cell.angle_beta   90.00
_cell.angle_gamma   90.00
#
_symmetry.space_group_name_H-M   'P 1'
#
loop_
_entity.id
_entity.type
_entity.pdbx_description
1 polymer ?
#
loop_
_entity_poly.entity_id
_entity_poly.type
_entity_poly.pdbx_seq_one_letter_code
_entity_poly.pdbx_strand_id
1 'polypeptide(L)'
;PAKEGYYFVKVNVDGEDIPPEFLCGGNPKHSSCRFRYTIYNTPTITEIRQSAPPGEVIEMRGKIMSAVYGSNIISTAITNSISDPILSYGITLDNDGLAQTGTLKCKMTGTFIGNSNASIIIDGPYGRTLPDLDLLRVSGNGDIYMIQTYAEVTGISPPLGSTEGGLRLTVTGKNFDTNVKVTIGGRFLV
;
A
#
# COMPACT_ATOMS: atom_id res chain seq x y z
N PRO A 1 9.62 -6.29 -12.11
CA PRO A 1 10.53 -5.11 -12.15
C PRO A 1 11.32 -5.06 -13.46
N ALA A 2 11.60 -3.86 -13.99
CA ALA A 2 12.49 -3.71 -15.15
C ALA A 2 13.94 -4.10 -14.79
N LYS A 3 14.71 -4.59 -15.76
CA LYS A 3 16.14 -4.91 -15.55
C LYS A 3 16.97 -3.63 -15.52
N GLU A 4 18.08 -3.63 -14.80
CA GLU A 4 19.04 -2.52 -14.83
C GLU A 4 19.62 -2.34 -16.24
N GLY A 5 19.68 -1.11 -16.73
CA GLY A 5 20.18 -0.82 -18.07
C GLY A 5 19.64 0.48 -18.67
N TYR A 6 20.04 0.74 -19.92
CA TYR A 6 19.56 1.86 -20.72
C TYR A 6 18.44 1.43 -21.66
N TYR A 7 17.40 2.24 -21.73
CA TYR A 7 16.19 1.99 -22.49
C TYR A 7 15.87 3.19 -23.36
N PHE A 8 15.39 2.92 -24.58
CA PHE A 8 14.87 3.95 -25.47
C PHE A 8 13.45 4.31 -25.04
N VAL A 9 13.17 5.61 -24.93
CA VAL A 9 11.82 6.09 -24.63
C VAL A 9 11.02 6.09 -25.92
N LYS A 10 9.87 5.41 -25.90
CA LYS A 10 8.87 5.50 -26.96
C LYS A 10 7.72 6.38 -26.48
N VAL A 11 7.24 7.25 -27.35
CA VAL A 11 6.11 8.14 -27.08
C VAL A 11 5.01 7.78 -28.06
N ASN A 12 3.80 7.61 -27.54
CA ASN A 12 2.60 7.32 -28.29
C ASN A 12 1.59 8.45 -28.07
N VAL A 13 0.99 8.96 -29.14
CA VAL A 13 -0.03 10.00 -29.12
C VAL A 13 -1.27 9.45 -29.79
N ASP A 14 -2.39 9.42 -29.07
CA ASP A 14 -3.69 8.92 -29.55
C ASP A 14 -3.67 7.50 -30.17
N GLY A 15 -2.78 6.64 -29.67
CA GLY A 15 -2.65 5.25 -30.14
C GLY A 15 -1.58 5.06 -31.22
N GLU A 16 -1.00 6.13 -31.76
CA GLU A 16 0.04 6.07 -32.78
C GLU A 16 1.44 6.37 -32.20
N ASP A 17 2.40 5.49 -32.47
CA ASP A 17 3.79 5.67 -32.03
C ASP A 17 4.44 6.81 -32.82
N ILE A 18 5.09 7.75 -32.12
CA ILE A 18 5.90 8.78 -32.78
C ILE A 18 7.10 8.09 -33.46
N PRO A 19 7.28 8.27 -34.78
CA PRO A 19 8.38 7.66 -35.51
C PRO A 19 9.75 8.08 -34.94
N PRO A 20 10.75 7.17 -34.89
CA PRO A 20 12.05 7.43 -34.27
C PRO A 20 12.83 8.60 -34.89
N GLU A 21 12.58 8.95 -36.15
CA GLU A 21 13.14 10.11 -36.84
C GLU A 21 12.70 11.45 -36.26
N PHE A 22 11.52 11.50 -35.62
CA PHE A 22 11.01 12.70 -34.95
C PHE A 22 11.37 12.75 -33.46
N LEU A 23 11.91 11.65 -32.93
CA LEU A 23 12.43 11.61 -31.57
C LEU A 23 13.88 12.04 -31.59
N CYS A 24 14.23 12.98 -30.70
CA CYS A 24 15.63 13.24 -30.34
C CYS A 24 16.51 13.71 -31.50
N GLY A 25 15.94 14.54 -32.38
CA GLY A 25 16.63 15.02 -33.58
C GLY A 25 16.99 13.90 -34.57
N GLY A 26 16.21 12.83 -34.61
CA GLY A 26 16.44 11.66 -35.47
C GLY A 26 17.46 10.67 -34.95
N ASN A 27 17.95 10.84 -33.72
CA ASN A 27 18.83 9.88 -33.05
C ASN A 27 18.17 9.37 -31.75
N PRO A 28 17.25 8.40 -31.85
CA PRO A 28 16.55 7.85 -30.68
C PRO A 28 17.50 7.17 -29.68
N LYS A 29 18.75 6.85 -30.08
CA LYS A 29 19.75 6.24 -29.21
C LYS A 29 20.68 7.26 -28.53
N HIS A 30 20.49 8.55 -28.78
CA HIS A 30 21.29 9.61 -28.19
C HIS A 30 21.22 9.60 -26.66
N SER A 31 22.29 10.03 -25.98
CA SER A 31 22.39 10.00 -24.51
C SER A 31 21.27 10.77 -23.81
N SER A 32 20.84 11.90 -24.37
CA SER A 32 19.73 12.72 -23.86
C SER A 32 18.34 12.09 -23.99
N CYS A 33 18.23 10.94 -24.67
CA CYS A 33 16.96 10.28 -24.96
C CYS A 33 16.88 8.83 -24.49
N ARG A 34 17.84 8.42 -23.67
CA ARG A 34 17.82 7.13 -23.00
C ARG A 34 17.40 7.32 -21.56
N PHE A 35 16.50 6.45 -21.09
CA PHE A 35 16.20 6.30 -19.69
C PHE A 35 17.09 5.22 -19.09
N ARG A 36 17.56 5.40 -17.84
CA ARG A 36 18.37 4.39 -17.16
C ARG A 36 17.61 3.87 -15.93
N TYR A 37 17.26 2.58 -15.94
CA TYR A 37 16.86 1.89 -14.72
C TYR A 37 18.10 1.49 -13.93
N THR A 38 18.14 1.80 -12.63
CA THR A 38 19.18 1.36 -11.71
C THR A 38 18.58 0.98 -10.36
N ILE A 39 19.07 -0.12 -9.77
CA ILE A 39 18.62 -0.55 -8.44
C ILE A 39 18.94 0.48 -7.36
N TYR A 40 19.98 1.29 -7.57
CA TYR A 40 20.34 2.37 -6.67
C TYR A 40 19.21 3.40 -6.51
N ASN A 41 18.40 3.64 -7.54
CA ASN A 41 17.26 4.56 -7.49
C ASN A 41 15.94 3.86 -7.15
N THR A 42 15.95 2.57 -6.85
CA THR A 42 14.74 1.83 -6.48
C THR A 42 14.56 1.87 -4.96
N PRO A 43 13.53 2.58 -4.44
CA PRO A 43 13.21 2.51 -3.02
C PRO A 43 12.59 1.16 -2.66
N THR A 44 12.64 0.81 -1.37
CA THR A 44 12.16 -0.49 -0.89
C THR A 44 11.33 -0.36 0.38
N ILE A 45 10.41 -1.32 0.58
CA ILE A 45 9.78 -1.57 1.88
C ILE A 45 10.31 -2.92 2.34
N THR A 46 11.03 -2.91 3.45
CA THR A 46 11.63 -4.11 4.06
C THR A 46 10.88 -4.56 5.31
N GLU A 47 10.08 -3.68 5.91
CA GLU A 47 9.27 -4.00 7.07
C GLU A 47 7.95 -3.24 7.06
N ILE A 48 6.88 -3.91 7.48
CA ILE A 48 5.57 -3.32 7.75
C ILE A 48 4.83 -4.20 8.76
N ARG A 49 4.06 -3.57 9.64
CA ARG A 49 3.12 -4.29 10.51
C ARG A 49 2.06 -5.00 9.66
N GLN A 50 1.95 -6.32 9.80
CA GLN A 50 1.06 -7.14 8.95
C GLN A 50 -0.43 -7.04 9.32
N SER A 51 -0.76 -6.52 10.51
CA SER A 51 -2.15 -6.41 10.98
C SER A 51 -2.35 -5.23 11.94
N ALA A 52 -3.39 -4.42 11.72
CA ALA A 52 -3.71 -3.25 12.56
C ALA A 52 -5.23 -2.93 12.57
N PRO A 53 -5.79 -2.32 13.62
CA PRO A 53 -7.14 -1.80 13.55
C PRO A 53 -7.21 -0.58 12.58
N PRO A 54 -8.36 -0.31 11.94
CA PRO A 54 -8.55 0.91 11.16
C PRO A 54 -8.22 2.19 11.92
N GLY A 55 -7.60 3.14 11.23
CA GLY A 55 -7.21 4.43 11.81
C GLY A 55 -5.98 4.38 12.73
N GLU A 56 -5.32 3.23 12.86
CA GLU A 56 -4.03 3.11 13.53
C GLU A 56 -2.91 3.75 12.69
N VAL A 57 -1.94 4.37 13.35
CA VAL A 57 -0.69 4.78 12.70
C VAL A 57 0.18 3.55 12.54
N ILE A 58 0.48 3.21 11.29
CA ILE A 58 1.40 2.13 10.93
C ILE A 58 2.78 2.71 10.61
N GLU A 59 3.81 1.91 10.89
CA GLU A 59 5.19 2.22 10.57
C GLU A 59 5.68 1.24 9.50
N MET A 60 6.33 1.79 8.47
CA MET A 60 7.03 1.05 7.42
C MET A 60 8.50 1.39 7.46
N ARG A 61 9.37 0.40 7.28
CA ARG A 61 10.83 0.58 7.18
C ARG A 61 11.31 0.19 5.80
N GLY A 62 12.37 0.85 5.34
CA GLY A 62 13.07 0.46 4.13
C GLY A 62 13.97 1.55 3.59
N LYS A 63 14.27 1.50 2.30
CA LYS A 63 15.04 2.52 1.61
C LYS A 63 14.11 3.65 1.16
N ILE A 64 14.04 4.71 1.95
CA ILE A 64 13.09 5.83 1.79
C ILE A 64 13.75 7.05 1.12
N MET A 65 15.08 7.20 1.16
CA MET A 65 15.89 8.18 0.40
C MET A 65 15.55 9.68 0.53
N SER A 66 14.48 10.05 1.22
CA SER A 66 14.02 11.42 1.41
C SER A 66 13.55 11.61 2.85
N ALA A 67 13.94 12.72 3.47
CA ALA A 67 13.44 13.13 4.79
C ALA A 67 12.31 14.17 4.71
N VAL A 68 11.93 14.61 3.50
CA VAL A 68 10.97 15.70 3.31
C VAL A 68 9.60 15.16 2.91
N TYR A 69 8.58 15.59 3.65
CA TYR A 69 7.16 15.41 3.35
C TYR A 69 6.57 16.78 3.00
N GLY A 70 5.96 16.94 1.81
CA GLY A 70 5.20 18.17 1.47
C GLY A 70 5.63 18.96 0.22
N SER A 71 6.12 18.32 -0.84
CA SER A 71 5.91 18.87 -2.20
C SER A 71 4.65 18.21 -2.78
N ASN A 72 3.89 18.93 -3.61
CA ASN A 72 2.61 18.52 -4.21
C ASN A 72 2.67 17.29 -5.16
N ILE A 73 3.48 16.27 -4.87
CA ILE A 73 3.87 15.20 -5.81
C ILE A 73 4.04 13.82 -5.16
N ILE A 74 3.90 13.68 -3.84
CA ILE A 74 3.97 12.37 -3.18
C ILE A 74 2.56 11.77 -3.10
N SER A 75 2.17 11.02 -4.12
CA SER A 75 1.09 10.04 -3.98
C SER A 75 1.65 8.84 -3.21
N THR A 76 1.60 8.89 -1.88
CA THR A 76 1.66 7.65 -1.08
C THR A 76 0.41 6.87 -1.45
N ALA A 77 0.54 5.87 -2.32
CA ALA A 77 -0.56 5.05 -2.74
C ALA A 77 -0.42 3.69 -2.06
N ILE A 78 -1.09 3.50 -0.93
CA ILE A 78 -1.48 2.16 -0.51
C ILE A 78 -2.57 1.76 -1.52
N THR A 79 -2.18 1.12 -2.62
CA THR A 79 -3.11 0.74 -3.68
C THR A 79 -3.76 -0.59 -3.32
N ASN A 80 -4.89 -0.52 -2.65
CA ASN A 80 -6.07 -1.25 -3.10
C ASN A 80 -7.13 -0.20 -3.41
N SER A 81 -7.86 -0.39 -4.50
CA SER A 81 -8.79 0.52 -5.18
C SER A 81 -9.81 1.21 -4.26
N ILE A 82 -9.37 2.12 -3.38
CA ILE A 82 -10.20 2.85 -2.44
C ILE A 82 -9.66 4.27 -2.34
N SER A 83 -10.57 5.20 -2.55
CA SER A 83 -10.46 6.65 -2.53
C SER A 83 -10.16 7.25 -1.14
N ASP A 84 -9.36 6.60 -0.30
CA ASP A 84 -9.13 7.05 1.07
C ASP A 84 -7.80 7.83 1.20
N PRO A 85 -7.81 9.11 1.62
CA PRO A 85 -6.63 9.96 1.65
C PRO A 85 -5.70 9.59 2.80
N ILE A 86 -4.48 9.09 2.52
CA ILE A 86 -3.51 8.77 3.59
C ILE A 86 -2.98 10.05 4.23
N LEU A 87 -2.94 10.08 5.57
CA LEU A 87 -2.22 11.11 6.32
C LEU A 87 -0.84 10.58 6.70
N SER A 88 0.22 11.19 6.17
CA SER A 88 1.59 10.92 6.64
C SER A 88 1.81 11.57 8.00
N TYR A 89 2.44 10.84 8.90
CA TYR A 89 2.81 11.28 10.24
C TYR A 89 4.31 11.57 10.38
N GLY A 90 5.07 11.43 9.29
CA GLY A 90 6.48 11.80 9.23
C GLY A 90 7.36 10.71 8.63
N ILE A 91 8.51 11.15 8.16
CA ILE A 91 9.60 10.29 7.69
C ILE A 91 10.82 10.57 8.56
N THR A 92 11.47 9.51 9.03
CA THR A 92 12.72 9.60 9.76
C THR A 92 13.75 8.76 9.03
N LEU A 93 14.81 9.40 8.54
CA LEU A 93 15.97 8.67 8.01
C LEU A 93 16.91 8.26 9.15
N ASP A 94 17.53 7.09 9.00
CA ASP A 94 18.51 6.60 9.96
C ASP A 94 19.79 7.48 9.92
N ASN A 95 20.68 7.29 10.91
CA ASN A 95 21.95 8.04 11.04
C ASN A 95 21.74 9.56 10.96
N ASP A 96 20.80 10.09 11.75
CA ASP A 96 20.50 11.53 11.86
C ASP A 96 20.22 12.21 10.51
N GLY A 97 19.59 11.52 9.57
CA GLY A 97 19.28 12.07 8.25
C GLY A 97 20.28 11.73 7.15
N LEU A 98 21.39 11.06 7.49
CA LEU A 98 22.46 10.76 6.53
C LEU A 98 22.27 9.43 5.78
N ALA A 99 21.46 8.52 6.32
CA ALA A 99 21.16 7.26 5.65
C ALA A 99 20.05 7.42 4.60
N GLN A 100 20.05 6.53 3.61
CA GLN A 100 18.94 6.37 2.66
C GLN A 100 17.84 5.44 3.21
N THR A 101 18.13 4.73 4.29
CA THR A 101 17.17 3.91 5.02
C THR A 101 16.47 4.74 6.07
N GLY A 102 15.25 4.35 6.41
CA GLY A 102 14.48 5.05 7.41
C GLY A 102 13.12 4.41 7.66
N THR A 103 12.29 5.14 8.39
CA THR A 103 10.92 4.78 8.70
C THR A 103 9.94 5.84 8.17
N LEU A 104 8.82 5.39 7.63
CA LEU A 104 7.66 6.20 7.29
C LEU A 104 6.52 5.81 8.22
N LYS A 105 5.95 6.80 8.90
CA LYS A 105 4.73 6.64 9.68
C LYS A 105 3.56 7.18 8.87
N CYS A 106 2.52 6.38 8.70
CA CYS A 106 1.29 6.81 8.05
C CYS A 106 0.07 6.22 8.74
N LYS A 107 -1.09 6.84 8.55
CA LYS A 107 -2.37 6.32 9.03
C LYS A 107 -3.22 5.94 7.83
N MET A 108 -3.72 4.72 7.82
CA MET A 108 -4.81 4.34 6.92
C MET A 108 -6.04 5.12 7.36
N THR A 109 -6.54 6.00 6.51
CA THR A 109 -7.78 6.73 6.77
C THR A 109 -8.98 5.86 6.38
N GLY A 110 -10.15 6.23 6.89
CA GLY A 110 -11.37 5.46 6.68
C GLY A 110 -11.56 4.31 7.68
N THR A 111 -12.58 3.50 7.43
CA THR A 111 -13.00 2.36 8.26
C THR A 111 -12.79 1.03 7.55
N PHE A 112 -11.96 1.01 6.50
CA PHE A 112 -11.75 -0.18 5.67
C PHE A 112 -11.24 -1.36 6.50
N ILE A 113 -11.93 -2.50 6.37
CA ILE A 113 -11.55 -3.79 6.96
C ILE A 113 -11.20 -4.76 5.84
N GLY A 114 -9.94 -5.19 5.81
CA GLY A 114 -9.49 -6.18 4.85
C GLY A 114 -8.03 -6.03 4.47
N ASN A 115 -7.68 -6.70 3.38
CA ASN A 115 -6.33 -6.80 2.89
C ASN A 115 -5.96 -5.58 2.06
N SER A 116 -4.73 -5.07 2.24
CA SER A 116 -4.22 -3.91 1.52
C SER A 116 -2.73 -4.02 1.18
N ASN A 117 -2.34 -3.39 0.08
CA ASN A 117 -0.95 -3.31 -0.36
C ASN A 117 -0.42 -1.89 -0.16
N ALA A 118 0.70 -1.77 0.54
CA ALA A 118 1.38 -0.50 0.75
C ALA A 118 2.39 -0.15 -0.35
N SER A 119 2.42 1.11 -0.78
CA SER A 119 3.53 1.59 -1.60
C SER A 119 3.76 3.08 -1.41
N ILE A 120 4.99 3.49 -1.68
CA ILE A 120 5.41 4.89 -1.63
C ILE A 120 5.96 5.23 -3.02
N ILE A 121 5.57 6.37 -3.56
CA ILE A 121 6.20 6.94 -4.76
C ILE A 121 7.07 8.10 -4.30
N ILE A 122 8.34 8.05 -4.66
CA ILE A 122 9.31 9.11 -4.37
C ILE A 122 9.60 9.84 -5.68
N ASP A 123 9.53 11.17 -5.63
CA ASP A 123 9.78 12.05 -6.78
C ASP A 123 11.27 12.12 -7.18
N GLY A 124 11.54 12.73 -8.33
CA GLY A 124 12.88 12.88 -8.89
C GLY A 124 13.33 11.64 -9.65
N PRO A 125 14.59 11.18 -9.50
CA PRO A 125 15.11 10.03 -10.24
C PRO A 125 14.64 8.68 -9.67
N TYR A 126 13.84 8.71 -8.61
CA TYR A 126 13.32 7.56 -7.91
C TYR A 126 11.97 7.12 -8.48
N GLY A 127 11.23 6.30 -7.75
CA GLY A 127 9.91 5.86 -8.19
C GLY A 127 9.17 5.13 -7.09
N ARG A 128 8.35 4.16 -7.51
CA ARG A 128 7.56 3.33 -6.59
C ARG A 128 8.45 2.37 -5.82
N THR A 129 8.16 2.19 -4.53
CA THR A 129 8.82 1.18 -3.69
C THR A 129 8.61 -0.24 -4.18
N LEU A 130 9.69 -1.02 -4.13
CA LEU A 130 9.64 -2.47 -4.26
C LEU A 130 9.51 -3.10 -2.86
N PRO A 131 8.42 -3.83 -2.56
CA PRO A 131 8.33 -4.55 -1.30
C PRO A 131 9.25 -5.77 -1.31
N ASP A 132 9.80 -6.09 -0.14
CA ASP A 132 10.48 -7.36 0.08
C ASP A 132 9.48 -8.52 0.00
N LEU A 133 9.91 -9.66 -0.55
CA LEU A 133 9.01 -10.77 -0.84
C LEU A 133 8.41 -11.39 0.42
N ASP A 134 9.13 -11.33 1.53
CA ASP A 134 8.68 -11.84 2.84
C ASP A 134 7.52 -11.04 3.44
N LEU A 135 7.25 -9.83 2.92
CA LEU A 135 6.11 -9.02 3.33
C LEU A 135 4.82 -9.41 2.61
N LEU A 136 4.93 -10.12 1.47
CA LEU A 136 3.79 -10.47 0.65
C LEU A 136 3.04 -11.66 1.24
N ARG A 137 1.73 -11.52 1.39
CA ARG A 137 0.79 -12.54 1.82
C ARG A 137 -0.24 -12.79 0.73
N VAL A 138 -0.83 -13.98 0.74
CA VAL A 138 -1.90 -14.37 -0.19
C VAL A 138 -3.18 -14.55 0.61
N SER A 139 -4.23 -13.85 0.21
CA SER A 139 -5.54 -13.93 0.84
C SER A 139 -6.30 -15.19 0.41
N GLY A 140 -7.41 -15.50 1.09
CA GLY A 140 -8.26 -16.64 0.75
C GLY A 140 -8.88 -16.57 -0.66
N ASN A 141 -8.96 -15.38 -1.26
CA ASN A 141 -9.41 -15.16 -2.63
C ASN A 141 -8.26 -15.03 -3.65
N GLY A 142 -7.00 -15.24 -3.25
CA GLY A 142 -5.83 -15.25 -4.14
C GLY A 142 -5.20 -13.89 -4.40
N ASP A 143 -5.66 -12.83 -3.72
CA ASP A 143 -5.05 -11.51 -3.82
C ASP A 143 -3.77 -11.42 -3.00
N ILE A 144 -2.79 -10.67 -3.51
CA ILE A 144 -1.55 -10.38 -2.81
C ILE A 144 -1.73 -9.12 -1.97
N TYR A 145 -1.34 -9.18 -0.69
CA TYR A 145 -1.42 -8.06 0.23
C TYR A 145 -0.22 -8.01 1.19
N MET A 146 -0.04 -6.89 1.89
CA MET A 146 1.04 -6.72 2.86
C MET A 146 0.54 -6.41 4.27
N ILE A 147 -0.62 -5.76 4.39
CA ILE A 147 -1.24 -5.43 5.66
C ILE A 147 -2.73 -5.77 5.63
N GLN A 148 -3.26 -6.24 6.76
CA GLN A 148 -4.69 -6.49 6.92
C GLN A 148 -5.26 -5.66 8.08
N THR A 149 -6.37 -4.98 7.83
CA THR A 149 -7.15 -4.35 8.90
C THR A 149 -8.22 -5.30 9.43
N TYR A 150 -8.51 -5.24 10.74
CA TYR A 150 -9.43 -6.16 11.42
C TYR A 150 -10.44 -5.46 12.34
N ALA A 151 -11.61 -6.09 12.47
CA ALA A 151 -12.65 -5.70 13.42
C ALA A 151 -12.36 -6.34 14.79
N GLU A 152 -12.74 -5.64 15.85
CA GLU A 152 -12.54 -6.12 17.23
C GLU A 152 -13.90 -6.43 17.86
N VAL A 153 -14.06 -7.61 18.43
CA VAL A 153 -15.23 -7.96 19.25
C VAL A 153 -14.81 -7.89 20.72
N THR A 154 -15.51 -7.08 21.51
CA THR A 154 -15.22 -6.87 22.93
C THR A 154 -16.26 -7.52 23.84
N GLY A 155 -17.43 -7.90 23.32
CA GLY A 155 -18.45 -8.56 24.13
C GLY A 155 -19.61 -9.13 23.34
N ILE A 156 -20.30 -10.08 23.96
CA ILE A 156 -21.51 -10.72 23.45
C ILE A 156 -22.54 -10.73 24.60
N SER A 157 -23.78 -10.31 24.33
CA SER A 157 -24.85 -10.30 25.32
C SER A 157 -26.22 -10.64 24.73
N PRO A 158 -27.02 -11.50 25.40
CA PRO A 158 -26.65 -12.29 26.58
C PRO A 158 -25.72 -13.47 26.22
N PRO A 159 -24.94 -14.01 27.19
CA PRO A 159 -23.98 -15.09 26.93
C PRO A 159 -24.63 -16.48 26.81
N LEU A 160 -25.94 -16.58 27.05
CA LEU A 160 -26.72 -17.83 27.06
C LEU A 160 -28.02 -17.61 26.28
N GLY A 161 -28.51 -18.65 25.61
CA GLY A 161 -29.74 -18.60 24.81
C GLY A 161 -30.39 -19.95 24.60
N SER A 162 -31.65 -19.94 24.14
CA SER A 162 -32.44 -21.16 23.86
C SER A 162 -31.95 -21.88 22.61
N THR A 163 -32.00 -23.22 22.62
CA THR A 163 -31.76 -24.05 21.41
C THR A 163 -32.81 -23.83 20.33
N GLU A 164 -33.98 -23.31 20.71
CA GLU A 164 -35.08 -22.98 19.79
C GLU A 164 -34.83 -21.67 19.01
N GLY A 165 -33.78 -20.91 19.34
CA GLY A 165 -33.48 -19.63 18.70
C GLY A 165 -34.39 -18.48 19.15
N GLY A 166 -34.51 -17.44 18.32
CA GLY A 166 -35.34 -16.25 18.59
C GLY A 166 -34.75 -15.25 19.59
N LEU A 167 -33.55 -15.52 20.13
CA LEU A 167 -32.87 -14.62 21.06
C LEU A 167 -32.24 -13.44 20.30
N ARG A 168 -32.57 -12.22 20.72
CA ARG A 168 -31.84 -11.03 20.27
C ARG A 168 -30.46 -10.98 20.92
N LEU A 169 -29.43 -11.21 20.10
CA LEU A 169 -28.05 -11.16 20.52
C LEU A 169 -27.42 -9.81 20.15
N THR A 170 -26.64 -9.25 21.07
CA THR A 170 -25.88 -8.01 20.87
C THR A 170 -24.40 -8.34 20.86
N VAL A 171 -23.73 -8.03 19.75
CA VAL A 171 -22.27 -8.09 19.63
C VAL A 171 -21.72 -6.68 19.78
N THR A 172 -20.86 -6.48 20.78
CA THR A 172 -20.20 -5.21 21.04
C THR A 172 -18.76 -5.28 20.55
N GLY A 173 -18.28 -4.19 19.97
CA GLY A 173 -16.95 -4.15 19.38
C GLY A 173 -16.67 -2.87 18.61
N LYS A 174 -15.65 -2.90 17.75
CA LYS A 174 -15.19 -1.78 16.93
C LYS A 174 -14.92 -2.21 15.51
N ASN A 175 -15.07 -1.26 14.60
CA ASN A 175 -14.73 -1.40 13.17
C ASN A 175 -15.49 -2.55 12.49
N PHE A 176 -16.75 -2.74 12.86
CA PHE A 176 -17.65 -3.62 12.12
C PHE A 176 -18.00 -2.97 10.78
N ASP A 177 -17.68 -3.66 9.68
CA ASP A 177 -18.04 -3.23 8.34
C ASP A 177 -19.54 -3.48 8.06
N THR A 178 -20.06 -2.85 7.01
CA THR A 178 -21.45 -2.99 6.54
C THR A 178 -21.83 -4.43 6.18
N ASN A 179 -20.86 -5.28 5.83
CA ASN A 179 -21.07 -6.68 5.43
C ASN A 179 -20.71 -7.70 6.53
N VAL A 180 -21.00 -7.40 7.80
CA VAL A 180 -20.76 -8.34 8.90
C VAL A 180 -21.73 -9.51 8.83
N LYS A 181 -21.19 -10.74 8.92
CA LYS A 181 -21.95 -11.96 9.09
C LYS A 181 -21.59 -12.60 10.43
N VAL A 182 -22.59 -12.88 11.24
CA VAL A 182 -22.42 -13.57 12.52
C VAL A 182 -22.99 -14.98 12.39
N THR A 183 -22.21 -15.97 12.83
CA THR A 183 -22.66 -17.35 12.92
C THR A 183 -22.41 -17.90 14.32
N ILE A 184 -23.31 -18.73 14.81
CA ILE A 184 -23.16 -19.46 16.08
C ILE A 184 -23.26 -20.95 15.76
N GLY A 185 -22.24 -21.73 16.10
CA GLY A 185 -22.19 -23.17 15.81
C GLY A 185 -22.30 -23.51 14.32
N GLY A 186 -21.85 -22.61 13.43
CA GLY A 186 -21.95 -22.77 11.97
C GLY A 186 -23.29 -22.39 11.35
N ARG A 187 -24.24 -21.83 12.11
CA ARG A 187 -25.54 -21.33 11.60
C ARG A 187 -25.59 -19.81 11.61
N PHE A 188 -26.13 -19.21 10.55
CA PHE A 188 -26.35 -17.77 10.47
C PHE A 188 -27.38 -17.30 11.50
N LEU A 189 -27.09 -16.19 12.15
CA LEU A 189 -28.12 -15.43 12.85
C LEU A 189 -28.91 -14.64 11.79
N VAL A 190 -30.22 -14.82 11.78
CA VAL A 190 -31.18 -14.11 10.91
C VAL A 190 -31.84 -13.01 11.73
#